data_AF-A0A4R5TN34-F1
#
_entry.id   AF-A0A4R5TN34-F1
#
_cell.length_a   1.000
_cell.length_b   1.000
_cell.length_c   1.000
_cell.angle_alpha   90.00
_cell.angle_beta   90.00
_cell.angle_gamma   90.00
#
_symmetry.space_group_name_H-M   'P 1'
#
loop_
_entity.id
_entity.type
_entity.pdbx_description
1 polymer ?
#
loop_
_entity_poly.entity_id
_entity_poly.type
_entity_poly.pdbx_seq_one_letter_code
_entity_poly.pdbx_strand_id
1 'polypeptide(L)'
;MNIQTTLKLCSVAALAVALSACVRVSTDSGDNAAAQADAAAETLQDAAAGAEPADAFLARLARHCGQAFEGRIIANEPRSPEPHAFEGKTLVMHVRGCDDPTRELRVPFHVGDNHSRTWILTRTDSGLRLKHDHRLEDGSDDPTTMYGGDTATAGTAQRQEFPVDQASIDTFNARDGLSVSVTNVWAMEIDPGQRFLYELSRPQDDLNPQGRLFQVEFDLTRPVDLPPTPWGY
;
A
#
# COMPACT_ATOMS: atom_id res chain seq x y z
N MET A 1 24.49 38.13 57.93
CA MET A 1 24.86 36.72 58.26
C MET A 1 25.11 36.01 56.94
N ASN A 2 26.30 36.08 56.34
CA ASN A 2 27.56 35.43 56.71
C ASN A 2 27.38 33.94 57.04
N ILE A 3 27.81 33.03 56.14
CA ILE A 3 28.96 32.11 56.36
C ILE A 3 29.06 31.04 55.23
N GLN A 4 30.23 31.08 54.58
CA GLN A 4 31.11 30.00 54.11
C GLN A 4 30.74 29.01 52.98
N THR A 5 31.37 29.28 51.85
CA THR A 5 32.19 28.41 50.98
C THR A 5 32.71 27.12 51.62
N THR A 6 32.67 25.99 50.90
CA THR A 6 33.76 25.00 50.97
C THR A 6 33.94 24.28 49.63
N LEU A 7 35.07 24.60 48.99
CA LEU A 7 35.68 23.93 47.85
C LEU A 7 36.32 22.62 48.34
N LYS A 8 36.14 21.49 47.64
CA LYS A 8 36.96 20.28 47.81
C LYS A 8 37.61 19.92 46.49
N LEU A 9 38.92 20.17 46.41
CA LEU A 9 39.87 19.53 45.49
C LEU A 9 40.59 18.40 46.25
N CYS A 10 40.72 17.24 45.61
CA CYS A 10 41.78 16.21 45.77
C CYS A 10 41.62 15.26 44.55
N SER A 11 42.38 15.39 43.46
CA SER A 11 43.75 14.89 43.22
C SER A 11 43.90 13.37 43.07
N VAL A 12 44.12 12.97 41.79
CA VAL A 12 45.08 11.99 41.23
C VAL A 12 44.91 10.49 41.52
N ALA A 13 44.66 9.72 40.45
CA ALA A 13 45.45 8.52 40.11
C ALA A 13 45.26 8.16 38.63
N ALA A 14 46.34 8.27 37.87
CA ALA A 14 46.45 7.77 36.50
C ALA A 14 46.61 6.24 36.51
N LEU A 15 45.90 5.54 35.63
CA LEU A 15 46.31 4.22 35.16
C LEU A 15 45.94 4.09 33.68
N ALA A 16 46.91 4.39 32.84
CA ALA A 16 46.86 4.13 31.42
C ALA A 16 47.15 2.64 31.18
N VAL A 17 46.17 1.91 30.65
CA VAL A 17 46.38 0.58 30.08
C VAL A 17 46.25 0.74 28.56
N ALA A 18 47.40 0.81 27.90
CA ALA A 18 47.49 0.82 26.44
C ALA A 18 47.35 -0.63 25.93
N LEU A 19 46.17 -0.99 25.44
CA LEU A 19 46.03 -2.14 24.53
C LEU A 19 46.34 -1.65 23.11
N SER A 20 47.56 -1.91 22.68
CA SER A 20 48.00 -1.74 21.31
C SER A 20 47.39 -2.85 20.45
N ALA A 21 46.20 -2.60 19.89
CA ALA A 21 45.66 -3.40 18.80
C ALA A 21 46.12 -2.77 17.49
N CYS A 22 47.04 -3.44 16.80
CA CYS A 22 47.47 -3.07 15.46
C CYS A 22 46.30 -3.17 14.48
N VAL A 23 45.53 -2.09 14.33
CA VAL A 23 44.68 -1.89 13.16
C VAL A 23 45.64 -1.61 12.00
N ARG A 24 45.79 -2.60 11.11
CA ARG A 24 46.32 -2.34 9.77
C ARG A 24 45.25 -1.54 9.03
N VAL A 25 45.38 -0.22 9.06
CA VAL A 25 44.67 0.65 8.12
C VAL A 25 45.27 0.36 6.75
N SER A 26 44.60 -0.47 5.96
CA SER A 26 44.84 -0.52 4.52
C SER A 26 44.31 0.79 3.95
N THR A 27 45.20 1.76 3.73
CA THR A 27 44.93 2.95 2.94
C THR A 27 45.01 2.58 1.46
N ASP A 28 43.99 1.92 0.94
CA ASP A 28 43.75 1.91 -0.51
C ASP A 28 42.30 1.58 -0.81
N SER A 29 41.47 2.60 -0.95
CA SER A 29 40.25 2.63 -1.78
C SER A 29 39.59 4.00 -1.58
N GLY A 30 39.51 4.78 -2.65
CA GLY A 30 38.88 6.09 -2.63
C GLY A 30 37.39 6.00 -2.31
N ASP A 31 36.96 6.82 -1.36
CA ASP A 31 35.56 7.12 -1.07
C ASP A 31 34.89 7.80 -2.27
N ASN A 32 34.49 7.02 -3.27
CA ASN A 32 33.52 7.48 -4.26
C ASN A 32 32.12 7.17 -3.70
N ALA A 33 31.50 8.17 -3.09
CA ALA A 33 30.11 8.12 -2.63
C ALA A 33 29.14 7.64 -3.75
N ALA A 34 29.49 7.88 -5.02
CA ALA A 34 28.78 7.35 -6.18
C ALA A 34 28.85 5.81 -6.27
N ALA A 35 30.01 5.20 -6.03
CA ALA A 35 30.18 3.75 -6.04
C ALA A 35 29.47 3.07 -4.85
N GLN A 36 29.40 3.75 -3.71
CA GLN A 36 28.62 3.28 -2.54
C GLN A 36 27.11 3.41 -2.78
N ALA A 37 26.66 4.45 -3.52
CA ALA A 37 25.27 4.62 -3.92
C ALA A 37 24.86 3.59 -5.00
N ASP A 38 25.73 3.31 -5.96
CA ASP A 38 25.50 2.30 -6.99
C ASP A 38 25.47 0.89 -6.37
N ALA A 39 26.38 0.56 -5.44
CA ALA A 39 26.37 -0.72 -4.73
C ALA A 39 25.12 -0.88 -3.83
N ALA A 40 24.64 0.21 -3.22
CA ALA A 40 23.39 0.20 -2.46
C ALA A 40 22.16 0.03 -3.37
N ALA A 41 22.17 0.65 -4.55
CA ALA A 41 21.14 0.46 -5.56
C ALA A 41 21.12 -0.98 -6.10
N GLU A 42 22.29 -1.55 -6.40
CA GLU A 42 22.44 -2.95 -6.83
C GLU A 42 21.97 -3.95 -5.76
N THR A 43 22.28 -3.70 -4.48
CA THR A 43 21.82 -4.56 -3.37
C THR A 43 20.30 -4.50 -3.19
N LEU A 44 19.68 -3.34 -3.39
CA LEU A 44 18.21 -3.20 -3.38
C LEU A 44 17.55 -3.84 -4.59
N GLN A 45 18.23 -3.86 -5.74
CA GLN A 45 17.78 -4.53 -6.95
C GLN A 45 17.82 -6.07 -6.80
N ASP A 46 18.87 -6.60 -6.18
CA ASP A 46 19.09 -8.04 -6.00
C ASP A 46 18.16 -8.64 -4.92
N ALA A 47 17.90 -7.89 -3.83
CA ALA A 47 16.88 -8.25 -2.85
C ALA A 47 15.47 -8.31 -3.47
N ALA A 48 15.19 -7.50 -4.50
CA ALA A 48 13.93 -7.53 -5.24
C ALA A 48 13.86 -8.68 -6.28
N ALA A 49 14.99 -9.24 -6.69
CA ALA A 49 15.06 -10.34 -7.66
C ALA A 49 14.80 -11.73 -7.03
N GLY A 50 14.95 -11.86 -5.70
CA GLY A 50 14.68 -13.10 -4.95
C GLY A 50 13.41 -13.06 -4.08
N ALA A 51 12.71 -11.93 -4.01
CA ALA A 51 11.47 -11.81 -3.23
C ALA A 51 10.28 -12.35 -4.01
N GLU A 52 9.35 -13.02 -3.32
CA GLU A 52 8.07 -13.41 -3.91
C GLU A 52 7.36 -12.16 -4.47
N PRO A 53 6.70 -12.23 -5.64
CA PRO A 53 6.10 -11.05 -6.25
C PRO A 53 5.12 -10.30 -5.35
N ALA A 54 4.39 -11.03 -4.51
CA ALA A 54 3.50 -10.49 -3.48
C ALA A 54 4.25 -9.61 -2.46
N ASP A 55 5.40 -10.07 -1.97
CA ASP A 55 6.22 -9.35 -0.99
C ASP A 55 6.83 -8.10 -1.62
N ALA A 56 7.31 -8.22 -2.87
CA ALA A 56 7.83 -7.09 -3.62
C ALA A 56 6.75 -6.02 -3.90
N PHE A 57 5.51 -6.45 -4.21
CA PHE A 57 4.38 -5.55 -4.40
C PHE A 57 4.02 -4.80 -3.10
N LEU A 58 3.86 -5.52 -1.98
CA LEU A 58 3.60 -4.92 -0.67
C LEU A 58 4.72 -3.96 -0.26
N ALA A 59 5.99 -4.34 -0.46
CA ALA A 59 7.13 -3.48 -0.15
C ALA A 59 7.13 -2.18 -0.96
N ARG A 60 6.69 -2.22 -2.23
CA ARG A 60 6.54 -1.01 -3.06
C ARG A 60 5.42 -0.11 -2.54
N LEU A 61 4.27 -0.69 -2.21
CA LEU A 61 3.14 0.06 -1.66
C LEU A 61 3.48 0.67 -0.29
N ALA A 62 4.20 -0.06 0.57
CA ALA A 62 4.61 0.37 1.90
C ALA A 62 5.54 1.59 1.89
N ARG A 63 6.24 1.88 0.77
CA ARG A 63 7.05 3.11 0.64
C ARG A 63 6.20 4.38 0.76
N HIS A 64 4.88 4.25 0.61
CA HIS A 64 3.93 5.34 0.62
C HIS A 64 3.13 5.46 1.92
N CYS A 65 3.52 4.72 2.96
CA CYS A 65 2.88 4.75 4.27
C CYS A 65 2.72 6.17 4.82
N GLY A 66 1.48 6.51 5.21
CA GLY A 66 1.10 7.83 5.72
C GLY A 66 0.98 8.91 4.65
N GLN A 67 1.11 8.57 3.36
CA GLN A 67 0.91 9.51 2.26
C GLN A 67 -0.44 9.28 1.57
N ALA A 68 -0.99 10.36 1.02
CA ALA A 68 -2.18 10.34 0.20
C ALA A 68 -1.91 10.92 -1.19
N PHE A 69 -2.66 10.44 -2.19
CA PHE A 69 -2.48 10.80 -3.59
C PHE A 69 -3.84 10.99 -4.25
N GLU A 70 -3.96 12.05 -5.05
CA GLU A 70 -5.14 12.29 -5.86
C GLU A 70 -5.11 11.41 -7.11
N GLY A 71 -6.28 10.96 -7.55
CA GLY A 71 -6.46 10.12 -8.71
C GLY A 71 -7.54 10.58 -9.67
N ARG A 72 -7.64 9.86 -10.79
CA ARG A 72 -8.63 10.11 -11.84
C ARG A 72 -9.06 8.81 -12.50
N ILE A 73 -10.29 8.82 -13.02
CA ILE A 73 -10.83 7.71 -13.82
C ILE A 73 -10.13 7.71 -15.18
N ILE A 74 -9.54 6.58 -15.57
CA ILE A 74 -8.94 6.40 -16.90
C ILE A 74 -9.73 5.44 -17.80
N ALA A 75 -10.55 4.57 -17.20
CA ALA A 75 -11.49 3.72 -17.92
C ALA A 75 -12.80 3.60 -17.15
N ASN A 76 -13.92 3.71 -17.87
CA ASN A 76 -15.26 3.46 -17.36
C ASN A 76 -16.14 2.93 -18.49
N GLU A 77 -15.98 1.64 -18.77
CA GLU A 77 -16.55 0.97 -19.93
C GLU A 77 -17.45 -0.20 -19.52
N PRO A 78 -18.60 -0.41 -20.19
CA PRO A 78 -19.21 0.53 -21.14
C PRO A 78 -19.66 1.82 -20.45
N ARG A 79 -19.69 2.95 -21.18
CA ARG A 79 -20.23 4.19 -20.64
C ARG A 79 -21.73 4.07 -20.39
N SER A 80 -22.16 4.52 -19.22
CA SER A 80 -23.57 4.72 -18.90
C SER A 80 -24.05 6.10 -19.40
N PRO A 81 -25.34 6.27 -19.75
CA PRO A 81 -25.92 7.59 -19.99
C PRO A 81 -25.89 8.48 -18.74
N GLU A 82 -26.05 7.86 -17.56
CA GLU A 82 -25.97 8.53 -16.27
C GLU A 82 -24.53 8.60 -15.77
N PRO A 83 -24.11 9.71 -15.14
CA PRO A 83 -22.78 9.84 -14.55
C PRO A 83 -22.50 8.75 -13.53
N HIS A 84 -21.31 8.18 -13.59
CA HIS A 84 -20.88 7.19 -12.60
C HIS A 84 -20.66 7.84 -11.23
N ALA A 85 -20.84 7.10 -10.13
CA ALA A 85 -20.76 7.63 -8.76
C ALA A 85 -19.42 8.29 -8.37
N PHE A 86 -18.39 8.12 -9.21
CA PHE A 86 -17.03 8.64 -9.03
C PHE A 86 -16.76 9.86 -9.93
N GLU A 87 -17.59 10.08 -10.96
CA GLU A 87 -17.38 11.15 -11.93
C GLU A 87 -17.65 12.52 -11.28
N GLY A 88 -16.74 13.47 -11.53
CA GLY A 88 -16.82 14.82 -10.96
C GLY A 88 -16.50 14.88 -9.46
N LYS A 89 -15.96 13.81 -8.87
CA LYS A 89 -15.53 13.77 -7.46
C LYS A 89 -14.01 13.79 -7.37
N THR A 90 -13.48 14.43 -6.32
CA THR A 90 -12.08 14.27 -5.94
C THR A 90 -11.87 12.83 -5.46
N LEU A 91 -10.89 12.15 -6.04
CA LEU A 91 -10.56 10.77 -5.73
C LEU A 91 -9.23 10.74 -4.99
N VAL A 92 -9.19 10.25 -3.76
CA VAL A 92 -7.96 10.24 -2.95
C VAL A 92 -7.72 8.86 -2.38
N MET A 93 -6.56 8.27 -2.68
CA MET A 93 -6.07 7.11 -1.95
C MET A 93 -5.16 7.55 -0.81
N HIS A 94 -5.14 6.82 0.29
CA HIS A 94 -4.23 7.03 1.41
C HIS A 94 -3.65 5.67 1.82
N VAL A 95 -2.33 5.51 1.91
CA VAL A 95 -1.72 4.24 2.34
C VAL A 95 -1.48 4.25 3.85
N ARG A 96 -2.02 3.27 4.57
CA ARG A 96 -1.96 3.14 6.04
C ARG A 96 -1.81 1.67 6.48
N GLY A 97 -1.90 1.44 7.80
CA GLY A 97 -1.82 0.10 8.39
C GLY A 97 -0.39 -0.45 8.40
N CYS A 98 0.59 0.42 8.57
CA CYS A 98 2.00 0.11 8.30
C CYS A 98 2.79 -0.39 9.51
N ASP A 99 2.11 -0.89 10.54
CA ASP A 99 2.77 -1.48 11.72
C ASP A 99 3.43 -2.83 11.36
N ASP A 100 2.82 -3.58 10.43
CA ASP A 100 3.39 -4.80 9.83
C ASP A 100 3.11 -4.84 8.31
N PRO A 101 3.84 -4.03 7.51
CA PRO A 101 3.56 -3.84 6.09
C PRO A 101 3.89 -5.07 5.24
N THR A 102 4.57 -6.07 5.81
CA THR A 102 4.82 -7.37 5.18
C THR A 102 3.63 -8.31 5.29
N ARG A 103 2.70 -8.04 6.22
CA ARG A 103 1.52 -8.85 6.48
C ARG A 103 0.23 -8.22 6.01
N GLU A 104 0.06 -6.92 6.24
CA GLU A 104 -1.14 -6.22 5.84
C GLU A 104 -0.85 -4.75 5.51
N LEU A 105 -1.51 -4.24 4.48
CA LEU A 105 -1.59 -2.81 4.19
C LEU A 105 -3.05 -2.44 3.97
N ARG A 106 -3.42 -1.24 4.40
CA ARG A 106 -4.77 -0.69 4.19
C ARG A 106 -4.69 0.56 3.35
N VAL A 107 -5.58 0.68 2.39
CA VAL A 107 -5.66 1.83 1.50
C VAL A 107 -7.08 2.40 1.52
N PRO A 108 -7.38 3.32 2.46
CA PRO A 108 -8.59 4.13 2.37
C PRO A 108 -8.71 4.82 1.01
N PHE A 109 -9.91 4.77 0.43
CA PHE A 109 -10.23 5.39 -0.84
C PHE A 109 -11.44 6.30 -0.69
N HIS A 110 -11.18 7.60 -0.78
CA HIS A 110 -12.16 8.66 -0.60
C HIS A 110 -12.71 9.13 -1.95
N VAL A 111 -14.03 9.30 -2.03
CA VAL A 111 -14.74 9.74 -3.24
C VAL A 111 -15.57 10.96 -2.89
N GLY A 112 -14.98 12.15 -3.03
CA GLY A 112 -15.51 13.37 -2.41
C GLY A 112 -15.71 13.16 -0.91
N ASP A 113 -16.90 13.46 -0.42
CA ASP A 113 -17.26 13.32 1.01
C ASP A 113 -17.62 11.89 1.43
N ASN A 114 -17.59 10.93 0.50
CA ASN A 114 -17.79 9.53 0.83
C ASN A 114 -16.46 8.91 1.27
N HIS A 115 -16.41 8.43 2.51
CA HIS A 115 -15.22 7.86 3.13
C HIS A 115 -15.43 6.39 3.54
N SER A 116 -16.33 5.69 2.85
CA SER A 116 -16.76 4.34 3.23
C SER A 116 -15.77 3.23 2.91
N ARG A 117 -14.85 3.45 1.95
CA ARG A 117 -14.06 2.36 1.36
C ARG A 117 -12.65 2.32 1.91
N THR A 118 -12.25 1.12 2.31
CA THR A 118 -10.84 0.78 2.53
C THR A 118 -10.52 -0.50 1.80
N TRP A 119 -9.49 -0.48 0.94
CA TRP A 119 -8.90 -1.70 0.42
C TRP A 119 -7.95 -2.29 1.45
N ILE A 120 -8.15 -3.55 1.80
CA ILE A 120 -7.28 -4.31 2.71
C ILE A 120 -6.52 -5.34 1.87
N LEU A 121 -5.20 -5.19 1.83
CA LEU A 121 -4.28 -6.14 1.21
C LEU A 121 -3.62 -6.96 2.30
N THR A 122 -3.88 -8.26 2.34
CA THR A 122 -3.31 -9.19 3.33
C THR A 122 -2.42 -10.21 2.65
N ARG A 123 -1.21 -10.42 3.18
CA ARG A 123 -0.32 -11.50 2.75
C ARG A 123 -0.90 -12.86 3.17
N THR A 124 -1.09 -13.76 2.21
CA THR A 124 -1.49 -15.15 2.44
C THR A 124 -0.27 -16.06 2.30
N ASP A 125 -0.42 -17.38 2.43
CA ASP A 125 0.70 -18.31 2.19
C ASP A 125 1.09 -18.38 0.69
N SER A 126 0.14 -18.16 -0.21
CA SER A 126 0.30 -18.36 -1.67
C SER A 126 0.30 -17.08 -2.50
N GLY A 127 0.05 -15.92 -1.89
CA GLY A 127 0.06 -14.63 -2.58
C GLY A 127 -0.59 -13.54 -1.74
N LEU A 128 -1.51 -12.77 -2.32
CA LEU A 128 -2.23 -11.70 -1.65
C LEU A 128 -3.74 -11.95 -1.64
N ARG A 129 -4.39 -11.42 -0.62
CA ARG A 129 -5.84 -11.26 -0.54
C ARG A 129 -6.18 -9.79 -0.60
N LEU A 130 -7.14 -9.43 -1.45
CA LEU A 130 -7.77 -8.11 -1.46
C LEU A 130 -9.18 -8.22 -0.88
N LYS A 131 -9.50 -7.35 0.08
CA LYS A 131 -10.87 -7.15 0.59
C LYS A 131 -11.25 -5.68 0.57
N HIS A 132 -12.53 -5.42 0.26
CA HIS A 132 -13.14 -4.10 0.29
C HIS A 132 -13.92 -3.97 1.60
N ASP A 133 -13.32 -3.30 2.58
CA ASP A 133 -13.99 -2.94 3.80
C ASP A 133 -14.84 -1.70 3.54
N HIS A 134 -16.15 -1.90 3.50
CA HIS A 134 -17.16 -0.85 3.33
C HIS A 134 -17.87 -0.59 4.66
N ARG A 135 -17.90 0.67 5.05
CA ARG A 135 -18.56 1.16 6.26
C ARG A 135 -19.67 2.15 5.96
N LEU A 136 -20.69 2.16 6.79
CA LEU A 136 -21.67 3.25 6.85
C LEU A 136 -21.04 4.48 7.52
N GLU A 137 -21.68 5.64 7.39
CA GLU A 137 -21.16 6.91 7.94
C GLU A 137 -21.02 6.89 9.47
N ASP A 138 -21.82 6.07 10.16
CA ASP A 138 -21.71 5.83 11.61
C ASP A 138 -20.57 4.85 11.98
N GLY A 139 -19.84 4.33 10.98
CA GLY A 139 -18.72 3.40 11.12
C GLY A 139 -19.11 1.93 11.21
N SER A 140 -20.40 1.58 11.21
CA SER A 140 -20.86 0.19 11.18
C SER A 140 -20.63 -0.47 9.82
N ASP A 141 -20.67 -1.80 9.77
CA ASP A 141 -20.45 -2.58 8.54
C ASP A 141 -21.55 -2.30 7.52
N ASP A 142 -21.15 -2.02 6.27
CA ASP A 142 -22.08 -2.05 5.15
C ASP A 142 -22.58 -3.50 4.93
N PRO A 143 -23.87 -3.72 4.60
CA PRO A 143 -24.40 -5.05 4.32
C PRO A 143 -23.69 -5.83 3.19
N THR A 144 -22.92 -5.14 2.35
CA THR A 144 -22.06 -5.69 1.29
C THR A 144 -20.63 -5.18 1.51
N THR A 145 -20.05 -5.55 2.65
CA THR A 145 -18.63 -5.33 2.99
C THR A 145 -17.80 -6.61 2.86
N MET A 146 -16.48 -6.48 2.95
CA MET A 146 -15.49 -7.57 2.95
C MET A 146 -15.57 -8.51 1.74
N TYR A 147 -16.00 -7.96 0.60
CA TYR A 147 -15.92 -8.65 -0.68
C TYR A 147 -14.56 -8.42 -1.35
N GLY A 148 -14.14 -9.33 -2.23
CA GLY A 148 -12.86 -9.26 -2.93
C GLY A 148 -12.41 -10.64 -3.39
N GLY A 149 -11.11 -10.89 -3.34
CA GLY A 149 -10.52 -12.09 -3.93
C GLY A 149 -9.11 -12.39 -3.45
N ASP A 150 -8.64 -13.58 -3.79
CA ASP A 150 -7.25 -14.01 -3.62
C ASP A 150 -6.54 -14.02 -4.97
N THR A 151 -5.23 -13.79 -4.96
CA THR A 151 -4.43 -13.92 -6.18
C THR A 151 -4.46 -15.34 -6.72
N ALA A 152 -4.85 -15.52 -7.98
CA ALA A 152 -4.91 -16.84 -8.62
C ALA A 152 -3.55 -17.32 -9.18
N THR A 153 -2.62 -16.38 -9.39
CA THR A 153 -1.22 -16.65 -9.75
C THR A 153 -0.30 -15.82 -8.85
N ALA A 154 1.01 -16.04 -8.92
CA ALA A 154 1.96 -15.22 -8.16
C ALA A 154 1.91 -13.71 -8.53
N GLY A 155 1.41 -13.38 -9.72
CA GLY A 155 1.43 -12.01 -10.24
C GLY A 155 2.86 -11.52 -10.51
N THR A 156 3.08 -10.22 -10.34
CA THR A 156 4.38 -9.57 -10.46
C THR A 156 4.58 -8.57 -9.33
N ALA A 157 5.80 -8.07 -9.14
CA ALA A 157 6.04 -6.97 -8.22
C ALA A 157 5.28 -5.68 -8.62
N GLN A 158 4.83 -5.58 -9.88
CA GLN A 158 4.12 -4.44 -10.45
C GLN A 158 2.60 -4.61 -10.39
N ARG A 159 2.08 -5.82 -10.61
CA ARG A 159 0.64 -6.09 -10.79
C ARG A 159 0.20 -7.34 -10.05
N GLN A 160 -0.94 -7.24 -9.40
CA GLN A 160 -1.62 -8.32 -8.69
C GLN A 160 -3.09 -8.36 -9.13
N GLU A 161 -3.62 -9.56 -9.38
CA GLU A 161 -4.99 -9.77 -9.85
C GLU A 161 -5.73 -10.71 -8.89
N PHE A 162 -6.97 -10.35 -8.56
CA PHE A 162 -7.78 -10.96 -7.53
C PHE A 162 -9.13 -11.35 -8.15
N PRO A 163 -9.26 -12.56 -8.73
CA PRO A 163 -10.56 -13.10 -9.08
C PRO A 163 -11.43 -13.22 -7.83
N VAL A 164 -12.72 -12.95 -7.99
CA VAL A 164 -13.68 -13.00 -6.88
C VAL A 164 -13.68 -14.33 -6.15
N ASP A 165 -13.58 -14.26 -4.82
CA ASP A 165 -13.59 -15.46 -3.98
C ASP A 165 -15.01 -15.94 -3.67
N GLN A 166 -15.10 -17.18 -3.18
CA GLN A 166 -16.38 -17.82 -2.89
C GLN A 166 -17.21 -17.05 -1.86
N ALA A 167 -16.58 -16.50 -0.81
CA ALA A 167 -17.28 -15.72 0.21
C ALA A 167 -17.94 -14.45 -0.37
N SER A 168 -17.28 -13.83 -1.35
CA SER A 168 -17.81 -12.68 -2.07
C SER A 168 -18.94 -13.08 -3.02
N ILE A 169 -18.81 -14.21 -3.73
CA ILE A 169 -19.88 -14.79 -4.55
C ILE A 169 -21.13 -15.03 -3.70
N ASP A 170 -20.98 -15.65 -2.53
CA ASP A 170 -22.09 -15.92 -1.61
C ASP A 170 -22.74 -14.61 -1.13
N THR A 171 -21.93 -13.60 -0.81
CA THR A 171 -22.41 -12.26 -0.42
C THR A 171 -23.20 -11.59 -1.55
N PHE A 172 -22.71 -11.65 -2.79
CA PHE A 172 -23.38 -11.06 -3.95
C PHE A 172 -24.67 -11.80 -4.32
N ASN A 173 -24.69 -13.12 -4.22
CA ASN A 173 -25.90 -13.92 -4.48
C ASN A 173 -26.99 -13.71 -3.42
N ALA A 174 -26.62 -13.32 -2.20
CA ALA A 174 -27.57 -13.01 -1.13
C ALA A 174 -28.18 -11.58 -1.23
N ARG A 175 -27.83 -10.81 -2.26
CA ARG A 175 -28.23 -9.41 -2.44
C ARG A 175 -28.81 -9.19 -3.83
N ASP A 176 -29.95 -8.50 -3.90
CA ASP A 176 -30.56 -8.18 -5.18
C ASP A 176 -29.68 -7.25 -6.02
N GLY A 177 -29.56 -7.55 -7.32
CA GLY A 177 -28.83 -6.71 -8.28
C GLY A 177 -27.31 -6.86 -8.29
N LEU A 178 -26.73 -7.71 -7.45
CA LEU A 178 -25.27 -7.90 -7.38
C LEU A 178 -24.76 -9.15 -8.11
N SER A 179 -25.63 -9.98 -8.67
CA SER A 179 -25.26 -11.25 -9.35
C SER A 179 -24.26 -11.08 -10.49
N VAL A 180 -24.26 -9.93 -11.17
CA VAL A 180 -23.26 -9.59 -12.20
C VAL A 180 -21.82 -9.53 -11.67
N SER A 181 -21.64 -9.43 -10.35
CA SER A 181 -20.33 -9.29 -9.69
C SER A 181 -19.64 -10.63 -9.41
N VAL A 182 -20.31 -11.76 -9.64
CA VAL A 182 -19.77 -13.11 -9.38
C VAL A 182 -18.66 -13.53 -10.36
N THR A 183 -18.37 -12.71 -11.36
CA THR A 183 -17.26 -12.88 -12.30
C THR A 183 -16.26 -11.72 -12.25
N ASN A 184 -16.31 -10.88 -11.20
CA ASN A 184 -15.36 -9.79 -11.00
C ASN A 184 -13.92 -10.32 -10.91
N VAL A 185 -13.02 -9.59 -11.55
CA VAL A 185 -11.58 -9.64 -11.29
C VAL A 185 -11.13 -8.24 -10.95
N TRP A 186 -10.59 -8.08 -9.75
CA TRP A 186 -9.93 -6.83 -9.36
C TRP A 186 -8.45 -6.91 -9.71
N ALA A 187 -7.83 -5.78 -10.00
CA ALA A 187 -6.39 -5.70 -10.10
C ALA A 187 -5.86 -4.44 -9.45
N MET A 188 -4.62 -4.52 -8.98
CA MET A 188 -3.86 -3.38 -8.51
C MET A 188 -2.49 -3.36 -9.17
N GLU A 189 -2.08 -2.18 -9.62
CA GLU A 189 -0.76 -1.96 -10.18
C GLU A 189 -0.02 -0.86 -9.41
N ILE A 190 1.29 -1.00 -9.32
CA ILE A 190 2.18 0.04 -8.81
C ILE A 190 3.40 0.18 -9.71
N ASP A 191 3.50 1.35 -10.35
CA ASP A 191 4.68 1.81 -11.06
C ASP A 191 5.49 2.70 -10.10
N PRO A 192 6.64 2.23 -9.59
CA PRO A 192 7.37 2.91 -8.53
C PRO A 192 7.67 4.38 -8.88
N GLY A 193 7.24 5.29 -8.01
CA GLY A 193 7.46 6.72 -8.19
C GLY A 193 6.70 7.35 -9.34
N GLN A 194 5.70 6.66 -9.93
CA GLN A 194 4.87 7.21 -11.00
C GLN A 194 3.38 7.14 -10.68
N ARG A 195 2.80 5.94 -10.58
CA ARG A 195 1.36 5.78 -10.36
C ARG A 195 0.99 4.51 -9.60
N PHE A 196 -0.15 4.58 -8.92
CA PHE A 196 -0.88 3.41 -8.45
C PHE A 196 -2.17 3.29 -9.28
N LEU A 197 -2.57 2.09 -9.66
CA LEU A 197 -3.82 1.86 -10.38
C LEU A 197 -4.67 0.82 -9.66
N TYR A 198 -5.95 1.12 -9.53
CA TYR A 198 -6.98 0.17 -9.14
C TYR A 198 -7.87 -0.14 -10.35
N GLU A 199 -8.18 -1.41 -10.53
CA GLU A 199 -9.02 -1.92 -11.60
C GLU A 199 -10.12 -2.82 -11.08
N LEU A 200 -11.31 -2.68 -11.67
CA LEU A 200 -12.35 -3.69 -11.67
C LEU A 200 -12.63 -4.07 -13.12
N SER A 201 -12.41 -5.33 -13.46
CA SER A 201 -12.84 -5.91 -14.72
C SER A 201 -13.91 -6.98 -14.50
N ARG A 202 -14.80 -7.12 -15.49
CA ARG A 202 -15.65 -8.29 -15.64
C ARG A 202 -15.59 -8.75 -17.08
N PRO A 203 -15.37 -10.06 -17.31
CA PRO A 203 -15.38 -10.60 -18.66
C PRO A 203 -16.76 -10.44 -19.30
N GLN A 204 -16.78 -10.50 -20.62
CA GLN A 204 -18.01 -10.60 -21.37
C GLN A 204 -18.57 -12.03 -21.23
N ASP A 205 -19.80 -12.17 -20.74
CA ASP A 205 -20.50 -13.44 -20.56
C ASP A 205 -22.03 -13.25 -20.64
N ASP A 206 -22.81 -14.30 -20.40
CA ASP A 206 -24.28 -14.25 -20.47
C ASP A 206 -24.90 -13.28 -19.45
N LEU A 207 -24.24 -13.06 -18.31
CA LEU A 207 -24.67 -12.11 -17.27
C LEU A 207 -24.14 -10.69 -17.53
N ASN A 208 -23.01 -10.58 -18.23
CA ASN A 208 -22.27 -9.37 -18.54
C ASN A 208 -22.04 -9.25 -20.05
N PRO A 209 -23.08 -9.04 -20.87
CA PRO A 209 -22.97 -9.13 -22.33
C PRO A 209 -22.08 -8.06 -22.97
N GLN A 210 -21.70 -7.02 -22.23
CA GLN A 210 -20.77 -5.97 -22.67
C GLN A 210 -19.46 -5.96 -21.85
N GLY A 211 -19.30 -6.90 -20.91
CA GLY A 211 -18.22 -6.86 -19.92
C GLY A 211 -18.27 -5.61 -19.04
N ARG A 212 -17.16 -5.36 -18.33
CA ARG A 212 -16.92 -4.14 -17.54
C ARG A 212 -15.43 -3.87 -17.45
N LEU A 213 -15.01 -2.62 -17.61
CA LEU A 213 -13.67 -2.16 -17.23
C LEU A 213 -13.74 -0.80 -16.52
N PHE A 214 -13.40 -0.78 -15.25
CA PHE A 214 -13.25 0.43 -14.44
C PHE A 214 -11.81 0.55 -13.99
N GLN A 215 -11.19 1.71 -14.22
CA GLN A 215 -9.84 1.97 -13.75
C GLN A 215 -9.72 3.37 -13.16
N VAL A 216 -9.09 3.46 -12.01
CA VAL A 216 -8.68 4.72 -11.38
C VAL A 216 -7.17 4.67 -11.18
N GLU A 217 -6.47 5.68 -11.67
CA GLU A 217 -5.04 5.86 -11.41
C GLU A 217 -4.82 7.01 -10.43
N PHE A 218 -3.77 6.90 -9.61
CA PHE A 218 -3.36 7.89 -8.62
C PHE A 218 -1.92 8.30 -8.88
N ASP A 219 -1.65 9.61 -8.85
CA ASP A 219 -0.33 10.18 -9.16
C ASP A 219 0.60 10.09 -7.94
N LEU A 220 1.51 9.11 -7.93
CA LEU A 220 2.45 8.88 -6.81
C LEU A 220 3.59 9.91 -6.78
N THR A 221 3.72 10.78 -7.78
CA THR A 221 4.75 11.82 -7.82
C THR A 221 4.39 13.03 -6.95
N ARG A 222 3.11 13.18 -6.60
CA ARG A 222 2.57 14.37 -5.94
C ARG A 222 1.68 14.01 -4.75
N PRO A 223 2.27 13.83 -3.56
CA PRO A 223 1.51 13.69 -2.34
C PRO A 223 0.57 14.89 -2.13
N VAL A 224 -0.63 14.62 -1.60
CA VAL A 224 -1.62 15.63 -1.21
C VAL A 224 -1.84 15.60 0.31
N ASP A 225 -2.58 16.58 0.83
CA ASP A 225 -3.00 16.58 2.23
C ASP A 225 -3.80 15.33 2.56
N LEU A 226 -3.67 14.85 3.79
CA LEU A 226 -4.39 13.67 4.24
C LEU A 226 -5.91 13.93 4.22
N PRO A 227 -6.71 12.99 3.67
CA PRO A 227 -8.15 13.07 3.79
C PRO A 227 -8.58 12.84 5.26
N PRO A 228 -9.86 13.10 5.60
CA PRO A 228 -10.42 12.69 6.89
C PRO A 228 -10.20 11.21 7.16
N THR A 229 -10.24 10.80 8.43
CA THR A 229 -10.23 9.37 8.77
C THR A 229 -11.39 8.66 8.06
N PRO A 230 -11.16 7.50 7.42
CA PRO A 230 -12.24 6.72 6.82
C PRO A 230 -13.25 6.29 7.89
N TRP A 231 -14.49 6.08 7.51
CA TRP A 231 -15.51 5.65 8.46
C TRP A 231 -15.14 4.29 9.07
N GLY A 232 -15.37 4.12 10.37
CA GLY A 232 -15.08 2.88 11.11
C GLY A 232 -13.64 2.72 11.63
N TYR A 233 -12.81 3.78 11.61
CA TYR A 233 -11.41 3.78 12.05
C TYR A 233 -11.08 4.88 13.06
#